data_AF-A0AAJ1BA48-F1
#
_entry.id   AF-A0AAJ1BA48-F1
#
_cell.length_a   1.000
_cell.length_b   1.000
_cell.length_c   1.000
_cell.angle_alpha   90.00
_cell.angle_beta   90.00
_cell.angle_gamma   90.00
#
_symmetry.space_group_name_H-M   'P 1'
#
loop_
_entity.id
_entity.type
_entity.pdbx_description
1 polymer ?
#
loop_
_entity_poly.entity_id
_entity_poly.type
_entity_poly.pdbx_seq_one_letter_code
_entity_poly.pdbx_strand_id
1 'polypeptide(L)' 'VKIMGLFNKWKKKVEVEPYRISAPVAGKVIDIKDTNDQVFNSEALGKGVGIIASEKQITAPIGGQIVSFF' A
#
# COMPACT_ATOMS: atom_id res chain seq x y z
N VAL A 1 28.91 37.68 2.81
CA VAL A 1 27.86 37.09 1.92
C VAL A 1 28.23 35.72 1.33
N LYS A 2 29.36 35.07 1.69
CA LYS A 2 29.83 33.81 1.07
C LYS A 2 29.47 32.51 1.82
N ILE A 3 28.79 32.61 2.96
CA ILE A 3 28.43 31.46 3.82
C ILE A 3 27.08 30.84 3.41
N MET A 4 26.17 31.61 2.83
CA MET A 4 24.80 31.15 2.50
C MET A 4 24.74 30.17 1.31
N GLY A 5 25.79 30.07 0.49
CA GLY A 5 25.84 29.22 -0.70
C GLY A 5 26.36 27.79 -0.47
N LEU A 6 27.09 27.53 0.62
CA LEU A 6 27.66 26.21 0.89
C LEU A 6 26.64 25.23 1.50
N PHE A 7 25.62 25.72 2.22
CA PHE A 7 24.63 24.87 2.88
C PHE A 7 23.71 24.11 1.92
N ASN A 8 23.49 24.62 0.70
CA ASN A 8 22.62 23.98 -0.28
C ASN A 8 23.27 22.77 -1.00
N LYS A 9 24.60 22.63 -0.95
CA LYS A 9 25.32 21.51 -1.59
C LYS A 9 25.32 20.21 -0.78
N TRP A 10 24.81 20.23 0.46
CA TRP A 10 24.80 19.08 1.38
C TRP A 10 23.40 18.56 1.73
N LYS A 11 22.33 19.08 1.12
CA LYS A 11 21.02 18.44 1.24
C LYS A 11 21.00 17.14 0.43
N LYS A 12 21.24 16.01 1.11
CA LYS A 12 20.96 14.66 0.60
C LYS A 12 19.49 14.64 0.16
N LYS A 13 19.21 14.36 -1.11
CA LYS A 13 17.84 14.07 -1.56
C LYS A 13 17.37 12.86 -0.76
N VAL A 14 16.36 13.04 0.07
CA VAL A 14 15.68 11.92 0.74
C VAL A 14 14.77 11.31 -0.33
N GLU A 15 15.23 10.24 -0.96
CA GLU A 15 14.34 9.40 -1.77
C GLU A 15 13.36 8.73 -0.82
N VAL A 16 12.08 9.08 -0.99
CA VAL A 16 11.00 8.46 -0.22
C VAL A 16 10.76 7.09 -0.84
N GLU A 17 11.33 6.06 -0.24
CA GLU A 17 10.98 4.68 -0.59
C GLU A 17 9.47 4.51 -0.39
N PRO A 18 8.74 4.04 -1.42
CA PRO A 18 7.30 3.86 -1.30
C PRO A 18 7.02 2.82 -0.22
N TYR A 19 6.05 3.12 0.65
CA TYR A 19 5.61 2.20 1.68
C TYR A 19 5.09 0.91 1.03
N ARG A 20 5.74 -0.22 1.31
CA ARG A 20 5.39 -1.51 0.72
C ARG A 20 4.28 -2.19 1.50
N ILE A 21 3.25 -2.63 0.79
CA ILE A 21 2.15 -3.45 1.33
C ILE A 21 2.31 -4.84 0.71
N SER A 22 2.45 -5.86 1.56
CA SER A 22 2.60 -7.25 1.11
C SER A 22 1.23 -7.89 0.84
N ALA A 23 1.18 -8.94 0.04
CA ALA A 23 -0.07 -9.65 -0.23
C ALA A 23 -0.56 -10.36 1.05
N PRO A 24 -1.80 -10.10 1.52
CA PRO A 24 -2.34 -10.75 2.71
C PRO A 24 -2.73 -12.23 2.47
N VAL A 25 -2.82 -12.67 1.21
CA VAL A 25 -3.16 -14.04 0.82
C VAL A 25 -2.50 -14.38 -0.51
N ALA A 26 -2.09 -15.64 -0.70
CA ALA A 26 -1.61 -16.12 -1.98
C ALA A 26 -2.75 -16.15 -3.01
N GLY A 27 -2.53 -15.60 -4.21
CA GLY A 27 -3.56 -15.57 -5.23
C GLY A 27 -3.23 -14.71 -6.45
N LYS A 28 -4.24 -14.52 -7.31
CA LYS A 28 -4.15 -13.67 -8.50
C LYS A 28 -4.70 -12.28 -8.19
N VAL A 29 -3.90 -11.24 -8.42
CA VAL A 29 -4.34 -9.85 -8.33
C VAL A 29 -5.26 -9.51 -9.50
N ILE A 30 -6.35 -8.81 -9.21
CA ILE A 30 -7.30 -8.25 -10.19
C ILE A 30 -7.51 -6.75 -9.91
N ASP A 31 -7.99 -6.01 -10.92
CA ASP A 31 -8.44 -4.63 -10.68
C ASP A 31 -9.59 -4.66 -9.67
N ILE A 32 -9.62 -3.71 -8.73
CA ILE A 32 -10.72 -3.60 -7.78
C ILE A 32 -12.07 -3.40 -8.49
N LYS A 33 -12.05 -2.81 -9.69
CA LYS A 33 -13.22 -2.62 -10.55
C LYS A 33 -13.81 -3.91 -11.11
N ASP A 34 -13.04 -4.98 -11.15
CA ASP A 34 -13.48 -6.29 -11.63
C ASP A 34 -14.18 -7.11 -10.51
N THR A 35 -14.36 -6.55 -9.31
CA THR A 35 -15.08 -7.21 -8.21
C THR A 35 -16.60 -7.09 -8.39
N ASN A 36 -17.34 -8.11 -7.94
CA ASN A 36 -18.80 -8.20 -8.11
C ASN A 36 -19.62 -7.33 -7.13
N ASP A 37 -18.97 -6.66 -6.17
CA ASP A 37 -19.64 -5.85 -5.16
C ASP A 37 -19.39 -4.36 -5.41
N GLN A 38 -20.48 -3.61 -5.52
CA GLN A 38 -20.48 -2.19 -5.88
C GLN A 38 -19.67 -1.34 -4.91
N VAL A 39 -19.65 -1.69 -3.63
CA VAL A 39 -18.95 -0.90 -2.61
C VAL A 39 -17.43 -0.94 -2.84
N PHE A 40 -16.91 -2.06 -3.34
CA PHE A 40 -15.49 -2.20 -3.69
C PHE A 40 -15.19 -1.68 -5.10
N ASN A 41 -15.95 -2.08 -6.12
CA ASN A 41 -15.65 -1.72 -7.51
C ASN A 41 -15.83 -0.22 -7.82
N SER A 42 -16.58 0.51 -6.99
CA SER A 42 -16.69 1.98 -7.05
C SER A 42 -15.58 2.72 -6.31
N GLU A 43 -14.68 2.02 -5.62
CA GLU A 43 -13.65 2.59 -4.73
C GLU A 43 -14.22 3.45 -3.58
N ALA A 44 -15.50 3.29 -3.21
CA ALA A 44 -16.16 4.10 -2.17
C ALA A 44 -15.51 3.96 -0.78
N LEU A 45 -14.95 2.79 -0.47
CA LEU A 45 -14.19 2.53 0.77
C LEU A 45 -12.70 2.90 0.66
N GLY A 46 -12.23 3.26 -0.52
CA GLY A 46 -10.83 3.55 -0.82
C GLY A 46 -10.31 2.78 -2.04
N LYS A 47 -9.15 3.24 -2.53
CA LYS A 47 -8.43 2.60 -3.64
C LYS A 47 -7.74 1.32 -3.16
N GLY A 48 -7.64 0.34 -4.05
CA GLY A 48 -6.99 -0.93 -3.73
C GLY A 48 -6.97 -1.89 -4.91
N VAL A 49 -6.84 -3.17 -4.59
CA VAL A 49 -6.86 -4.29 -5.54
C VAL A 49 -7.70 -5.43 -4.98
N GLY A 50 -8.28 -6.25 -5.85
CA GLY A 50 -8.84 -7.54 -5.46
C GLY A 50 -7.79 -8.66 -5.55
N ILE A 51 -7.94 -9.72 -4.76
CA ILE A 51 -7.12 -10.94 -4.87
C ILE A 51 -8.05 -12.15 -4.92
N ILE A 52 -7.98 -12.92 -6.01
CA ILE A 52 -8.60 -14.24 -6.10
C ILE A 52 -7.70 -15.21 -5.36
N ALA A 53 -8.08 -15.59 -4.14
CA ALA A 53 -7.29 -16.43 -3.25
C ALA A 53 -7.10 -17.85 -3.81
N SER A 54 -5.89 -18.36 -3.65
CA SER A 54 -5.50 -19.75 -3.97
C SER A 54 -5.28 -20.61 -2.72
N GLU A 55 -5.21 -19.98 -1.55
CA GLU A 55 -5.00 -20.62 -0.26
C GLU A 55 -6.03 -20.11 0.77
N LYS A 56 -6.11 -20.79 1.92
CA LYS A 56 -7.07 -20.49 3.00
C LYS A 56 -6.46 -19.71 4.16
N GLN A 57 -5.20 -19.29 4.06
CA GLN A 57 -4.50 -18.58 5.12
C GLN A 57 -4.38 -17.10 4.77
N ILE A 58 -4.88 -16.24 5.67
CA ILE A 58 -4.68 -14.80 5.62
C ILE A 58 -3.53 -14.43 6.57
N THR A 59 -2.64 -13.56 6.12
CA THR A 59 -1.48 -13.05 6.87
C THR A 59 -1.47 -11.53 6.90
N ALA A 60 -0.71 -10.94 7.83
CA ALA A 60 -0.62 -9.49 7.96
C ALA A 60 0.12 -8.88 6.74
N PRO A 61 -0.48 -7.90 6.05
CA PRO A 61 0.16 -7.27 4.88
C PRO A 61 1.26 -6.27 5.26
N ILE A 62 1.29 -5.83 6.53
CA ILE A 62 2.21 -4.86 7.11
C ILE A 62 2.51 -5.20 8.57
N GLY A 63 3.58 -4.62 9.13
CA GLY A 63 3.79 -4.58 10.58
C GLY A 63 2.83 -3.57 11.23
N GLY A 64 2.04 -4.01 12.22
CA GLY A 64 1.03 -3.17 12.87
C GLY A 64 0.28 -3.88 13.99
N GLN A 65 -0.89 -3.36 14.33
CA GLN A 65 -1.79 -3.93 15.35
C GLN A 65 -3.15 -4.26 14.72
N ILE A 66 -3.72 -5.40 15.06
CA ILE A 66 -5.10 -5.75 14.67
C ILE A 66 -6.04 -4.90 15.51
N VAL A 67 -6.89 -4.09 14.86
CA VAL A 67 -7.84 -3.19 15.54
C VAL A 67 -9.27 -3.75 15.60
N SER A 68 -9.66 -4.58 14.62
CA SER A 68 -10.98 -5.22 14.53
C SER A 68 -10.87 -6.58 13.84
N PHE A 69 -11.74 -7.52 14.20
CA PHE A 69 -11.90 -8.84 13.57
C PHE A 69 -13.39 -9.17 13.50
N PHE A 70 -13.86 -9.69 12.36
CA PHE A 70 -15.27 -9.94 12.06
C PHE A 70 -15.48 -11.36 11.55
#